data_AF-A0A9E0MQB7-F1
#
_entry.id   AF-A0A9E0MQB7-F1
#
_cell.length_a   1.000
_cell.length_b   1.000
_cell.length_c   1.000
_cell.angle_alpha   90.00
_cell.angle_beta   90.00
_cell.angle_gamma   90.00
#
_symmetry.space_group_name_H-M   'P 1'
#
loop_
_entity.id
_entity.type
_entity.pdbx_description
1 polymer ?
#
loop_
_entity_poly.entity_id
_entity_poly.type
_entity_poly.pdbx_seq_one_letter_code
_entity_poly.pdbx_strand_id
1 'polypeptide(L)'
;MLRIKLHRSRLVRALGAILAVLVFLHLMVAFCHMVLHIRVGALTQLVDMDMESNLPTFFNALLFFIAAALFHVHGRSSARSERWGWFLMVALFIFLGFDEGSQIHEKFGSFTMRLLSRSDMDQGTLAWLRNGWIIPYAAAVVALVLTLGRWFLRLEPLLRRGLLISGAVYVA
;
A
#
# COMPACT_ATOMS: atom_id res chain seq x y z
N MET A 1 -15.97 -19.02 19.26
CA MET A 1 -14.75 -18.87 18.42
C MET A 1 -15.11 -19.18 16.97
N LEU A 2 -15.19 -18.20 16.08
CA LEU A 2 -15.41 -18.46 14.65
C LEU A 2 -14.18 -19.17 14.05
N ARG A 3 -14.33 -20.42 13.61
CA ARG A 3 -13.32 -21.12 12.81
C ARG A 3 -13.48 -20.73 11.35
N ILE A 4 -12.82 -19.65 10.92
CA ILE A 4 -12.75 -19.28 9.51
C ILE A 4 -11.79 -20.25 8.81
N LYS A 5 -12.31 -21.13 7.96
CA LYS A 5 -11.49 -22.02 7.11
C LYS A 5 -11.02 -21.25 5.87
N LEU A 6 -9.87 -20.58 5.96
CA LEU A 6 -9.27 -19.89 4.82
C LEU A 6 -8.76 -20.90 3.79
N HIS A 7 -9.42 -20.99 2.64
CA HIS A 7 -8.94 -21.79 1.52
C HIS A 7 -8.07 -20.91 0.63
N ARG A 8 -6.74 -21.06 0.72
CA ARG A 8 -5.74 -20.28 -0.02
C ARG A 8 -6.11 -20.10 -1.49
N SER A 9 -6.47 -21.19 -2.18
CA SER A 9 -6.78 -21.17 -3.62
C SER A 9 -8.07 -20.43 -3.96
N ARG A 10 -9.05 -20.39 -3.06
CA ARG A 10 -10.28 -19.62 -3.28
C ARG A 10 -10.03 -18.13 -3.06
N LEU A 11 -9.29 -17.78 -2.00
CA LEU A 11 -8.95 -16.39 -1.71
C LEU A 11 -8.12 -15.77 -2.85
N VAL A 12 -7.05 -16.45 -3.28
CA VAL A 12 -6.19 -15.95 -4.37
C VAL A 12 -6.98 -15.79 -5.67
N ARG A 13 -7.83 -16.76 -6.02
CA ARG A 13 -8.68 -16.65 -7.22
C ARG A 13 -9.70 -15.52 -7.11
N ALA A 14 -10.31 -15.33 -5.94
CA ALA A 14 -11.26 -14.25 -5.74
C ALA A 14 -10.59 -12.87 -5.85
N LEU A 15 -9.47 -12.66 -5.15
CA LEU A 15 -8.71 -11.40 -5.23
C LEU A 15 -8.19 -11.15 -6.64
N GLY A 16 -7.66 -12.17 -7.31
CA GLY A 16 -7.20 -12.07 -8.70
C GLY A 16 -8.31 -11.77 -9.69
N ALA A 17 -9.50 -12.37 -9.51
CA ALA A 17 -10.66 -12.07 -10.34
C ALA A 17 -11.17 -10.64 -10.13
N ILE A 18 -11.20 -10.16 -8.88
CA ILE A 18 -11.56 -8.76 -8.57
C ILE A 18 -10.56 -7.82 -9.24
N LEU A 19 -9.26 -8.06 -9.10
CA LEU A 19 -8.22 -7.25 -9.76
C LEU A 19 -8.39 -7.26 -11.29
N ALA A 20 -8.61 -8.42 -11.91
CA ALA A 20 -8.81 -8.52 -13.34
C ALA A 20 -10.02 -7.72 -13.82
N VAL A 21 -11.12 -7.72 -13.06
CA VAL A 21 -12.30 -6.90 -13.34
C VAL A 21 -11.99 -5.41 -13.21
N LEU A 22 -11.28 -4.99 -12.16
CA LEU A 22 -10.90 -3.58 -11.98
C LEU A 22 -10.01 -3.08 -13.11
N VAL A 23 -8.99 -3.85 -13.48
CA VAL A 23 -8.11 -3.54 -14.62
C VAL A 23 -8.91 -3.45 -15.92
N PHE A 24 -9.81 -4.42 -16.17
CA PHE A 24 -10.66 -4.39 -17.35
C PHE A 24 -11.53 -3.13 -17.39
N LEU A 25 -12.16 -2.75 -16.29
CA LEU A 25 -13.00 -1.54 -16.22
C LEU A 25 -12.19 -0.26 -16.43
N HIS A 26 -11.00 -0.15 -15.82
CA HIS A 26 -10.08 0.96 -16.05
C HIS A 26 -9.69 1.08 -17.52
N LEU A 27 -9.27 -0.02 -18.16
CA LEU A 27 -8.92 -0.04 -19.59
C LEU A 27 -10.12 0.32 -20.48
N MET A 28 -11.32 -0.12 -20.13
CA MET A 28 -12.54 0.20 -20.88
C MET A 28 -12.88 1.69 -20.79
N VAL A 29 -12.73 2.30 -19.60
CA VAL A 29 -12.86 3.74 -19.40
C VAL A 29 -11.80 4.51 -20.21
N ALA A 30 -10.54 4.08 -20.14
CA ALA A 30 -9.44 4.69 -20.87
C ALA A 30 -9.69 4.63 -22.38
N PHE A 31 -10.19 3.51 -22.90
CA PHE A 31 -10.58 3.35 -24.31
C PHE A 31 -11.69 4.33 -24.71
N CYS A 32 -12.74 4.48 -23.90
CA CYS A 32 -13.81 5.44 -24.15
C CYS A 32 -13.28 6.89 -24.25
N HIS A 33 -12.36 7.27 -23.35
CA HIS A 33 -11.80 8.63 -23.34
C HIS A 33 -10.81 8.87 -24.49
N MET A 34 -9.90 7.92 -24.73
CA MET A 34 -8.77 8.10 -25.66
C MET A 34 -9.14 7.80 -27.11
N VAL A 35 -10.00 6.81 -27.35
CA VAL A 35 -10.33 6.34 -28.72
C VAL A 35 -11.69 6.84 -29.17
N LEU A 36 -12.70 6.76 -28.32
CA LEU A 36 -14.07 7.18 -28.67
C LEU A 36 -14.34 8.66 -28.38
N HIS A 37 -13.45 9.34 -27.65
CA HIS A 37 -13.62 10.71 -27.16
C HIS A 37 -14.92 10.93 -26.36
N ILE A 38 -15.43 9.86 -25.72
CA ILE A 38 -16.61 9.89 -24.86
C ILE A 38 -16.17 10.00 -23.40
N ARG A 39 -16.68 11.03 -22.70
CA ARG A 39 -16.43 11.21 -21.27
C ARG A 39 -17.42 10.43 -20.44
N VAL A 40 -16.94 9.45 -19.69
CA VAL A 40 -17.72 8.65 -18.72
C VAL A 40 -17.36 9.03 -17.28
N GLY A 41 -17.57 10.29 -16.91
CA GLY A 41 -17.02 10.90 -15.69
C GLY A 41 -17.25 10.12 -14.39
N ALA A 42 -18.49 9.69 -14.11
CA ALA A 42 -18.79 8.94 -12.88
C ALA A 42 -18.10 7.57 -12.84
N LEU A 43 -18.01 6.88 -13.98
CA LEU A 43 -17.35 5.58 -14.06
C LEU A 43 -15.84 5.76 -13.95
N THR A 44 -15.27 6.76 -14.62
CA THR A 44 -13.86 7.15 -14.45
C THR A 44 -13.55 7.37 -12.98
N GLN A 45 -14.34 8.18 -12.28
CA GLN A 45 -14.08 8.44 -10.87
C GLN A 45 -14.11 7.19 -9.99
N LEU A 46 -14.87 6.17 -10.38
CA LEU A 46 -15.05 4.95 -9.60
C LEU A 46 -13.97 3.89 -9.85
N VAL A 47 -13.43 3.79 -11.06
CA VAL A 47 -12.57 2.65 -11.47
C VAL A 47 -11.20 3.08 -12.00
N ASP A 48 -10.93 4.37 -12.10
CA ASP A 48 -9.64 4.86 -12.58
C ASP A 48 -8.53 4.54 -11.58
N MET A 49 -7.58 3.69 -11.97
CA MET A 49 -6.49 3.24 -11.09
C MET A 49 -5.45 4.33 -10.83
N ASP A 50 -5.45 5.42 -11.60
CA ASP A 50 -4.58 6.58 -11.38
C ASP A 50 -5.15 7.55 -10.34
N MET A 51 -6.39 7.37 -9.92
CA MET A 51 -7.04 8.20 -8.91
C MET A 51 -7.13 7.50 -7.55
N GLU A 52 -7.24 8.33 -6.51
CA GLU A 52 -7.50 7.88 -5.15
C GLU A 52 -8.98 7.99 -4.73
N SER A 53 -9.32 7.38 -3.59
CA SER A 53 -10.68 7.33 -3.02
C SER A 53 -11.75 6.72 -3.96
N ASN A 54 -11.44 5.55 -4.52
CA ASN A 54 -12.31 4.83 -5.43
C ASN A 54 -12.28 3.31 -5.18
N LEU A 55 -12.81 2.52 -6.12
CA LEU A 55 -12.89 1.07 -5.93
C LEU A 55 -11.51 0.38 -5.97
N PRO A 56 -10.59 0.72 -6.89
CA PRO A 56 -9.19 0.29 -6.82
C PRO A 56 -8.50 0.56 -5.48
N THR A 57 -8.57 1.79 -4.93
CA THR A 57 -7.91 2.09 -3.65
C THR A 57 -8.57 1.37 -2.48
N PHE A 58 -9.90 1.19 -2.50
CA PHE A 58 -10.58 0.36 -1.50
C PHE A 58 -10.11 -1.10 -1.54
N PHE A 59 -9.97 -1.68 -2.74
CA PHE A 59 -9.43 -3.01 -2.91
C PHE A 59 -8.00 -3.11 -2.36
N ASN A 60 -7.19 -2.09 -2.60
CA ASN A 60 -5.82 -2.02 -2.13
C ASN A 60 -5.73 -1.92 -0.60
N ALA A 61 -6.54 -1.06 0.02
CA ALA A 61 -6.69 -0.98 1.47
C ALA A 61 -7.10 -2.32 2.08
N LEU A 62 -8.02 -3.04 1.43
CA LEU A 62 -8.42 -4.39 1.86
C LEU A 62 -7.27 -5.39 1.80
N LEU A 63 -6.42 -5.34 0.76
CA LEU A 63 -5.21 -6.18 0.68
C LEU A 63 -4.27 -5.92 1.87
N PHE A 64 -4.07 -4.66 2.24
CA PHE A 64 -3.27 -4.30 3.41
C PHE A 64 -3.86 -4.88 4.70
N PHE A 65 -5.17 -4.81 4.91
CA PHE A 65 -5.81 -5.40 6.09
C PHE A 65 -5.75 -6.93 6.10
N ILE A 66 -5.88 -7.59 4.95
CA ILE A 66 -5.70 -9.04 4.82
C ILE A 66 -4.27 -9.42 5.20
N ALA A 67 -3.27 -8.70 4.68
CA ALA A 67 -1.86 -8.91 5.03
C ALA A 67 -1.61 -8.69 6.53
N ALA A 68 -2.18 -7.64 7.13
CA ALA A 68 -2.11 -7.42 8.57
C ALA A 68 -2.70 -8.59 9.38
N ALA A 69 -3.86 -9.13 8.95
CA ALA A 69 -4.46 -10.29 9.59
C ALA A 69 -3.56 -11.53 9.49
N LEU A 70 -2.91 -11.76 8.34
CA LEU A 70 -1.96 -12.86 8.15
C LEU A 70 -0.71 -12.71 9.03
N PHE A 71 -0.14 -11.50 9.12
CA PHE A 71 0.98 -11.21 10.03
C PHE A 71 0.59 -11.42 11.49
N HIS A 72 -0.63 -11.05 11.88
CA HIS A 72 -1.14 -11.26 13.23
C HIS A 72 -1.23 -12.76 13.56
N VAL A 73 -1.81 -13.56 12.65
CA VAL A 73 -1.89 -15.02 12.83
C VAL A 73 -0.50 -15.63 12.93
N HIS A 74 0.43 -15.23 12.06
CA HIS A 74 1.80 -15.75 12.08
C HIS A 74 2.52 -15.38 13.38
N GLY A 75 2.45 -14.10 13.80
CA GLY A 75 3.06 -13.61 15.04
C GLY A 75 2.50 -14.26 16.32
N ARG A 76 1.27 -14.76 16.30
CA ARG A 76 0.69 -15.54 17.42
C ARG A 76 1.31 -16.93 17.54
N SER A 77 1.78 -17.51 16.45
CA SER A 77 2.45 -18.82 16.41
C SER A 77 3.98 -18.76 16.47
N SER A 78 4.59 -17.59 16.27
CA SER A 78 6.05 -17.43 16.29
C SER A 78 6.65 -17.44 17.70
N ALA A 79 7.97 -17.70 17.77
CA ALA A 79 8.73 -17.61 19.01
C ALA A 79 8.66 -16.20 19.62
N ARG A 80 8.75 -16.12 20.95
CA ARG A 80 8.62 -14.84 21.69
C ARG A 80 9.63 -13.77 21.22
N SER A 81 10.83 -14.18 20.83
CA SER A 81 11.90 -13.31 20.31
C SER A 81 11.60 -12.69 18.94
N GLU A 82 10.70 -13.30 18.15
CA GLU A 82 10.36 -12.85 16.80
C GLU A 82 9.00 -12.17 16.73
N ARG A 83 8.15 -12.39 17.74
CA ARG A 83 6.77 -11.92 17.82
C ARG A 83 6.61 -10.40 17.69
N TRP A 84 7.56 -9.63 18.20
CA TRP A 84 7.51 -8.17 18.14
C TRP A 84 7.54 -7.66 16.68
N GLY A 85 8.37 -8.25 15.82
CA GLY A 85 8.49 -7.81 14.42
C GLY A 85 7.23 -8.12 13.62
N TRP A 86 6.59 -9.26 13.90
CA TRP A 86 5.28 -9.59 13.32
C TRP A 86 4.19 -8.59 13.72
N PHE A 87 4.11 -8.21 15.00
CA PHE A 87 3.13 -7.20 15.41
C PHE A 87 3.46 -5.80 14.91
N LEU A 88 4.73 -5.47 14.73
CA LEU A 88 5.11 -4.23 14.07
C LEU A 88 4.66 -4.23 12.59
N MET A 89 4.77 -5.36 11.89
CA MET A 89 4.17 -5.53 10.54
C MET A 89 2.64 -5.40 10.56
N VAL A 90 1.95 -5.94 11.56
CA VAL A 90 0.51 -5.75 11.72
C VAL A 90 0.17 -4.27 11.82
N ALA A 91 0.84 -3.53 12.71
CA ALA A 91 0.60 -2.10 12.90
C ALA A 91 0.90 -1.31 11.62
N LEU A 92 2.01 -1.62 10.94
CA LEU A 92 2.41 -0.98 9.69
C LEU A 92 1.37 -1.19 8.58
N PHE A 93 0.92 -2.43 8.36
CA PHE A 93 -0.04 -2.72 7.30
C PHE A 93 -1.44 -2.18 7.61
N ILE A 94 -1.85 -2.12 8.89
CA ILE A 94 -3.07 -1.41 9.29
C ILE A 94 -2.94 0.08 8.95
N PHE A 95 -1.81 0.70 9.28
CA PHE A 95 -1.55 2.11 8.95
C PHE A 95 -1.62 2.34 7.44
N LEU A 96 -0.96 1.51 6.63
CA LEU A 96 -1.01 1.60 5.17
C LEU A 96 -2.43 1.45 4.62
N GLY A 97 -3.23 0.52 5.16
CA GLY A 97 -4.64 0.38 4.77
C GLY A 97 -5.48 1.62 5.08
N PHE A 98 -5.22 2.29 6.21
CA PHE A 98 -5.90 3.56 6.52
C PHE A 98 -5.40 4.74 5.69
N ASP A 99 -4.10 4.80 5.42
CA ASP A 99 -3.49 5.82 4.57
C ASP A 99 -4.08 5.77 3.16
N GLU A 100 -4.11 4.59 2.55
CA GLU A 100 -4.70 4.34 1.24
C GLU A 100 -6.17 4.79 1.15
N GLY A 101 -6.96 4.50 2.19
CA GLY A 101 -8.37 4.87 2.22
C GLY A 101 -8.63 6.35 2.53
N SER A 102 -7.73 7.01 3.26
CA SER A 102 -7.96 8.35 3.84
C SER A 102 -7.02 9.43 3.30
N GLN A 103 -6.13 9.06 2.37
CA GLN A 103 -5.10 9.91 1.76
C GLN A 103 -4.29 10.68 2.82
N ILE A 104 -3.76 9.96 3.82
CA ILE A 104 -3.05 10.60 4.94
C ILE A 104 -1.73 11.22 4.42
N HIS A 105 -1.07 10.56 3.49
CA HIS A 105 0.14 11.05 2.84
C HIS A 105 -0.08 12.42 2.18
N GLU A 106 -1.21 12.68 1.53
CA GLU A 106 -1.53 14.00 0.96
C GLU A 106 -1.56 15.11 2.04
N LYS A 107 -2.13 14.82 3.21
CA LYS A 107 -2.16 15.77 4.34
C LYS A 107 -0.74 16.05 4.86
N PHE A 108 0.09 15.02 5.01
CA PHE A 108 1.50 15.20 5.38
C PHE A 108 2.28 15.97 4.33
N GLY A 109 1.99 15.78 3.05
CA GLY A 109 2.59 16.53 1.96
C GLY A 109 2.29 18.01 2.07
N SER A 110 1.01 18.36 2.25
CA SER A 110 0.59 19.75 2.44
C SER A 110 1.22 20.41 3.67
N PHE A 111 1.35 19.68 4.80
CA PHE A 111 1.95 20.18 6.02
C PHE A 111 3.45 20.42 5.87
N THR A 112 4.16 19.44 5.31
CA THR A 112 5.61 19.50 5.08
C THR A 112 5.96 20.64 4.13
N MET A 113 5.18 20.81 3.06
CA MET A 113 5.38 21.92 2.13
C MET A 113 5.19 23.27 2.82
N ARG A 114 4.14 23.45 3.64
CA ARG A 114 3.93 24.68 4.41
C ARG A 114 5.07 24.99 5.38
N LEU A 115 5.71 23.96 5.94
CA LEU A 115 6.86 24.11 6.84
C LEU A 115 8.11 24.53 6.06
N LEU A 116 8.35 23.95 4.89
CA LEU A 116 9.52 24.19 4.05
C LEU A 116 9.41 25.48 3.20
N SER A 117 8.22 25.92 2.82
CA SER A 117 8.01 27.20 2.13
C SER A 117 8.28 28.42 3.02
N ARG A 118 8.59 28.23 4.31
CA ARG A 118 9.09 29.28 5.21
C ARG A 118 10.62 29.43 5.20
N SER A 119 11.34 28.49 4.59
CA SER A 119 12.76 28.64 4.29
C SER A 119 12.90 29.12 2.85
N ASP A 120 13.72 30.14 2.61
CA ASP A 120 14.09 30.67 1.28
C ASP A 120 14.87 29.64 0.43
N MET A 121 14.34 28.43 0.29
CA MET A 121 14.91 27.38 -0.55
C MET A 121 14.41 27.54 -1.97
N ASP A 122 15.36 27.82 -2.85
CA ASP A 122 15.21 28.09 -4.27
C ASP A 122 14.32 27.04 -4.96
N GLN A 123 13.27 27.50 -5.64
CA GLN A 123 12.21 26.67 -6.23
C GLN A 123 12.71 25.72 -7.34
N GLY A 124 13.95 25.90 -7.81
CA GLY A 124 14.56 25.12 -8.88
C GLY A 124 15.28 23.83 -8.44
N THR A 125 15.79 23.74 -7.22
CA THR A 125 16.78 22.69 -6.86
C THR A 125 16.15 21.40 -6.30
N LEU A 126 14.86 21.42 -5.97
CA LEU A 126 14.17 20.34 -5.27
C LEU A 126 12.82 19.96 -5.92
N ALA A 127 12.76 19.90 -7.25
CA ALA A 127 11.55 19.48 -7.98
C ALA A 127 11.03 18.07 -7.58
N TRP A 128 11.90 17.21 -7.05
CA TRP A 128 11.57 15.89 -6.50
C TRP A 128 10.91 15.93 -5.12
N LEU A 129 11.00 17.06 -4.39
CA LEU A 129 10.29 17.30 -3.13
C LEU A 129 8.91 17.94 -3.32
N ARG A 130 8.45 18.15 -4.57
CA ARG A 130 7.11 18.68 -4.85
C ARG A 130 6.01 17.82 -4.21
N ASN A 131 6.26 16.51 -4.11
CA ASN A 131 5.46 15.60 -3.31
C ASN A 131 5.97 15.60 -1.87
N GLY A 132 5.56 16.61 -1.08
CA GLY A 132 6.07 16.84 0.27
C GLY A 132 5.91 15.66 1.25
N TRP A 133 5.10 14.66 0.90
CA TRP A 133 4.91 13.44 1.69
C TRP A 133 6.10 12.48 1.61
N ILE A 134 6.95 12.60 0.58
CA ILE A 134 8.12 11.75 0.38
C ILE A 134 9.07 11.86 1.58
N ILE A 135 9.23 13.06 2.15
CA ILE A 135 10.14 13.28 3.29
C ILE A 135 9.73 12.46 4.52
N PRO A 136 8.52 12.62 5.09
CA PRO A 136 8.11 11.84 6.26
C PRO A 136 8.09 10.33 5.99
N TYR A 137 7.68 9.90 4.80
CA TYR A 137 7.62 8.48 4.46
C TYR A 137 9.01 7.88 4.22
N ALA A 138 9.94 8.60 3.60
CA ALA A 138 11.32 8.15 3.45
C ALA A 138 12.00 8.01 4.82
N ALA A 139 11.80 8.97 5.72
CA ALA A 139 12.29 8.87 7.10
C ALA A 139 11.69 7.66 7.83
N ALA A 140 10.38 7.43 7.68
CA ALA A 140 9.71 6.27 8.25
C ALA A 140 10.26 4.94 7.68
N VAL A 141 10.51 4.85 6.37
CA VAL A 141 11.10 3.68 5.72
C VAL A 141 12.50 3.42 6.26
N VAL A 142 13.35 4.44 6.40
CA VAL A 142 14.68 4.29 7.00
C VAL A 142 14.57 3.77 8.43
N ALA A 143 13.69 4.34 9.25
CA ALA A 143 13.45 3.86 10.61
C ALA A 143 12.95 2.40 10.64
N LEU A 144 12.07 2.00 9.72
CA LEU A 144 11.60 0.63 9.58
C LEU A 144 12.73 -0.32 9.16
N VAL A 145 13.58 0.05 8.21
CA VAL A 145 14.73 -0.77 7.80
C VAL A 145 15.72 -0.96 8.95
N LEU A 146 16.00 0.10 9.72
CA LEU A 146 16.90 0.02 10.87
C LEU A 146 16.33 -0.84 12.01
N THR A 147 15.02 -0.74 12.27
CA THR A 147 14.35 -1.49 13.33
C THR A 147 14.12 -2.94 12.94
N LEU A 148 13.51 -3.19 11.78
CA LEU A 148 13.11 -4.52 11.32
C LEU A 148 14.20 -5.25 10.55
N GLY A 149 15.24 -4.59 10.04
CA GLY A 149 16.24 -5.23 9.18
C GLY A 149 16.90 -6.44 9.83
N ARG A 150 17.31 -6.33 11.10
CA ARG A 150 17.88 -7.46 11.85
C ARG A 150 16.89 -8.60 12.06
N TRP A 151 15.62 -8.28 12.30
CA TRP A 151 14.55 -9.26 12.46
C TRP A 151 14.24 -9.96 11.14
N PHE A 152 14.13 -9.19 10.06
CA PHE A 152 13.82 -9.66 8.72
C PHE A 152 14.90 -10.61 8.20
N LEU A 153 16.18 -10.31 8.46
CA LEU A 153 17.29 -11.17 8.06
C LEU A 153 17.32 -12.51 8.82
N ARG A 154 16.70 -12.61 10.00
CA ARG A 154 16.59 -13.85 10.78
C ARG A 154 15.45 -14.76 10.33
N LEU A 155 14.51 -14.26 9.53
CA LEU A 155 13.40 -15.05 9.03
C LEU A 155 13.89 -16.22 8.15
N GLU A 156 13.10 -17.28 8.12
CA GLU A 156 13.33 -18.42 7.23
C GLU A 156 13.53 -17.96 5.77
N PRO A 157 14.55 -18.47 5.04
CA PRO A 157 14.90 -17.97 3.70
C PRO A 157 13.73 -17.98 2.71
N LEU A 158 12.84 -18.97 2.80
CA LEU A 158 11.66 -19.07 1.94
C LEU A 158 10.66 -17.94 2.21
N LEU A 159 10.35 -17.69 3.48
CA LEU A 159 9.45 -16.62 3.90
C LEU A 159 10.02 -15.25 3.55
N ARG A 160 11.32 -15.05 3.81
CA ARG A 160 12.03 -13.82 3.49
C ARG A 160 11.98 -13.51 1.99
N ARG A 161 12.27 -14.48 1.13
CA ARG A 161 12.19 -14.34 -0.34
C ARG A 161 10.75 -14.06 -0.79
N GLY A 162 9.77 -14.76 -0.23
CA GLY A 162 8.36 -14.55 -0.54
C GLY A 162 7.88 -13.13 -0.20
N LEU A 163 8.30 -12.57 0.93
CA LEU A 163 8.00 -11.19 1.32
C LEU A 163 8.69 -10.17 0.42
N LEU A 164 9.97 -10.39 0.07
CA LEU A 164 10.70 -9.52 -0.87
C LEU A 164 10.06 -9.50 -2.26
N ILE A 165 9.73 -10.68 -2.80
CA ILE A 165 9.11 -10.79 -4.13
C ILE A 165 7.72 -10.13 -4.11
N SER A 166 6.91 -10.41 -3.09
CA SER A 166 5.59 -9.78 -2.96
C SER A 166 5.68 -8.26 -2.88
N GLY A 167 6.62 -7.74 -2.08
CA GLY A 167 6.85 -6.29 -1.95
C GLY A 167 7.36 -5.67 -3.25
N ALA A 168 8.30 -6.33 -3.94
CA ALA A 168 8.81 -5.85 -5.23
C ALA A 168 7.73 -5.83 -6.30
N VAL A 169 6.90 -6.88 -6.40
CA VAL A 169 5.78 -6.96 -7.35
C VAL A 169 4.71 -5.91 -7.04
N TYR A 170 4.50 -5.57 -5.77
CA TYR A 170 3.52 -4.56 -5.38
C TYR A 170 3.95 -3.14 -5.72
N VAL A 171 5.26 -2.85 -5.69
CA VAL A 171 5.82 -1.51 -5.95
C VAL A 171 6.18 -1.29 -7.42
N ALA A 172 6.46 -2.36 -8.17
CA ALA A 172 6.86 -2.31 -9.58
C ALA A 172 5.68 -2.00 -10.51
#